data_AF-A0A950QGP4-F1
#
_entry.id   AF-A0A950QGP4-F1
#
_cell.length_a   1.000
_cell.length_b   1.000
_cell.length_c   1.000
_cell.angle_alpha   90.00
_cell.angle_beta   90.00
_cell.angle_gamma   90.00
#
_symmetry.space_group_name_H-M   'P 1'
#
loop_
_entity.id
_entity.type
_entity.pdbx_description
1 polymer ?
#
loop_
_entity_poly.entity_id
_entity_poly.type
_entity_poly.pdbx_seq_one_letter_code
_entity_poly.pdbx_strand_id
1 'polypeptide(L)'
;MSELVPGIEAEHYAALRTFLRGYLHQDVVPEHGSPVAAARAFRKDADEREASIVHAQLERLLEETSGLPDSELARVLERLGSSWNFRSRSEVEQLRDAFK
;
A
#
# COMPACT_ATOMS: atom_id res chain seq x y z
N MET A 1 14.33 14.27 9.08
CA MET A 1 12.99 13.68 8.90
C MET A 1 12.58 14.02 7.48
N SER A 2 12.57 13.05 6.58
CA SER A 2 12.33 13.32 5.16
C SER A 2 10.82 13.54 4.98
N GLU A 3 10.40 14.78 4.76
CA GLU A 3 9.03 15.16 4.42
C GLU A 3 8.58 14.37 3.20
N LEU A 4 7.58 13.52 3.39
CA LEU A 4 6.73 13.06 2.29
C LEU A 4 6.16 14.31 1.60
N VAL A 5 5.57 14.17 0.41
CA VAL A 5 4.84 15.27 -0.23
C VAL A 5 3.99 15.98 0.86
N PRO A 6 4.03 17.33 0.98
CA PRO A 6 3.45 18.02 2.12
C PRO A 6 2.04 17.51 2.44
N GLY A 7 1.86 16.88 3.61
CA GLY A 7 0.57 16.35 4.08
C GLY A 7 0.47 14.83 4.30
N ILE A 8 1.35 14.00 3.71
CA ILE A 8 1.32 12.54 3.97
C ILE A 8 2.23 12.23 5.16
N GLU A 9 1.70 12.14 6.38
CA GLU A 9 2.51 11.77 7.56
C GLU A 9 2.59 10.25 7.72
N ALA A 10 3.79 9.68 7.72
CA ALA A 10 4.01 8.23 7.77
C ALA A 10 3.43 7.53 9.02
N GLU A 11 3.13 8.30 10.07
CA GLU A 11 2.50 7.84 11.31
C GLU A 11 1.01 7.51 11.11
N HIS A 12 0.32 8.25 10.23
CA HIS A 12 -1.09 7.99 9.89
C HIS A 12 -1.28 6.71 9.08
N TYR A 13 -0.19 6.12 8.59
CA TYR A 13 -0.17 4.96 7.70
C TYR A 13 0.50 3.73 8.33
N ALA A 14 0.55 3.63 9.66
CA ALA A 14 1.31 2.58 10.35
C ALA A 14 0.95 1.14 9.92
N ALA A 15 -0.34 0.80 9.82
CA ALA A 15 -0.78 -0.54 9.41
C ALA A 15 -0.44 -0.83 7.94
N LEU A 16 -0.66 0.16 7.06
CA LEU A 16 -0.29 0.08 5.65
C LEU A 16 1.23 -0.14 5.51
N ARG A 17 2.05 0.57 6.28
CA ARG A 17 3.51 0.38 6.27
C ARG A 17 3.92 -1.03 6.68
N THR A 18 3.27 -1.60 7.70
CA THR A 18 3.49 -2.99 8.11
C THR A 18 3.17 -3.95 6.96
N PHE A 19 2.00 -3.79 6.33
CA PHE A 19 1.62 -4.59 5.16
C PHE A 19 2.62 -4.45 4.00
N LEU A 20 2.94 -3.22 3.58
CA LEU A 20 3.83 -2.95 2.44
C LEU A 20 5.21 -3.59 2.65
N ARG A 21 5.77 -3.49 3.86
CA ARG A 21 7.08 -4.06 4.18
C ARG A 21 7.04 -5.59 4.32
N GLY A 22 5.95 -6.12 4.86
CA GLY A 22 5.78 -7.54 5.14
C GLY A 22 5.40 -8.38 3.93
N TYR A 23 4.66 -7.81 2.97
CA TYR A 23 4.04 -8.57 1.86
C TYR A 23 4.41 -8.02 0.48
N LEU A 24 4.80 -6.75 0.37
CA LEU A 24 5.24 -6.13 -0.89
C LEU A 24 6.75 -5.85 -0.87
N HIS A 25 7.53 -6.79 -0.33
CA HIS A 25 8.99 -6.80 -0.42
C HIS A 25 9.48 -7.31 -1.79
N GLN A 26 10.79 -7.37 -1.97
CA GLN A 26 11.45 -7.69 -3.25
C GLN A 26 11.04 -9.04 -3.85
N ASP A 27 10.55 -9.97 -3.02
CA ASP A 27 10.20 -11.34 -3.39
C ASP A 27 8.68 -11.58 -3.54
N VAL A 28 7.87 -10.53 -3.67
CA VAL A 28 6.41 -10.66 -3.80
C VAL A 28 5.97 -11.57 -4.96
N VAL A 29 6.68 -11.57 -6.09
CA VAL A 29 6.36 -12.43 -7.25
C VAL A 29 6.65 -13.90 -6.96
N PRO A 30 7.87 -14.29 -6.53
CA PRO A 30 8.12 -15.70 -6.19
C PRO A 30 7.31 -16.19 -4.98
N GLU A 31 6.95 -15.33 -4.02
CA GLU A 31 6.22 -15.75 -2.81
C GLU A 31 4.69 -15.76 -2.99
N HIS A 32 4.14 -14.73 -3.62
CA HIS A 32 2.69 -14.53 -3.73
C HIS A 32 2.18 -14.45 -5.17
N GLY A 33 3.06 -14.27 -6.16
CA GLY A 33 2.72 -14.14 -7.58
C GLY A 33 2.33 -12.74 -8.02
N SER A 34 1.65 -11.96 -7.17
CA SER A 34 1.27 -10.57 -7.46
C SER A 34 0.95 -9.78 -6.18
N PRO A 35 0.95 -8.43 -6.23
CA PRO A 35 0.52 -7.61 -5.09
C PRO A 35 -0.90 -7.89 -4.61
N VAL A 36 -1.83 -8.16 -5.53
CA VAL A 36 -3.22 -8.51 -5.21
C VAL A 36 -3.28 -9.85 -4.46
N ALA A 37 -2.49 -10.84 -4.88
CA ALA A 37 -2.39 -12.11 -4.18
C ALA A 37 -1.74 -11.94 -2.81
N ALA A 38 -0.74 -11.07 -2.67
CA ALA A 38 -0.13 -10.73 -1.39
C ALA A 38 -1.11 -10.06 -0.42
N ALA A 39 -1.96 -9.13 -0.90
CA ALA A 39 -3.05 -8.56 -0.11
C ALA A 39 -4.06 -9.63 0.36
N ARG A 40 -4.41 -10.58 -0.51
CA ARG A 40 -5.27 -11.72 -0.13
C ARG A 40 -4.59 -12.66 0.87
N ALA A 41 -3.27 -12.83 0.79
CA ALA A 41 -2.51 -13.60 1.78
C ALA A 41 -2.55 -12.89 3.14
N PHE A 42 -2.23 -11.58 3.18
CA PHE A 42 -2.32 -10.77 4.39
C PHE A 42 -3.69 -10.89 5.06
N ARG A 43 -4.80 -10.82 4.31
CA ARG A 43 -6.15 -10.98 4.89
C ARG A 43 -6.42 -12.34 5.53
N LYS A 44 -5.73 -13.39 5.09
CA LYS A 44 -5.88 -14.73 5.69
C LYS A 44 -5.12 -14.84 7.00
N ASP A 45 -4.01 -14.10 7.10
CA ASP A 45 -3.10 -14.14 8.24
C ASP A 45 -3.46 -13.10 9.31
N ALA A 46 -4.01 -11.95 8.89
CA ALA A 46 -4.45 -10.85 9.73
C ALA A 46 -5.92 -11.03 10.18
N ASP A 47 -6.28 -10.40 11.30
CA ASP A 47 -7.67 -10.31 11.71
C ASP A 47 -8.47 -9.29 10.87
N GLU A 48 -9.80 -9.36 10.97
CA GLU A 48 -10.70 -8.47 10.22
C GLU A 48 -10.46 -6.99 10.52
N ARG A 49 -10.04 -6.67 11.74
CA ARG A 49 -9.75 -5.29 12.16
C ARG A 49 -8.48 -4.78 11.50
N GLU A 50 -7.40 -5.56 11.50
CA GLU A 50 -6.14 -5.19 10.84
C GLU A 50 -6.35 -4.99 9.34
N ALA A 51 -7.04 -5.93 8.66
CA ALA A 51 -7.35 -5.82 7.24
C ALA A 51 -8.18 -4.57 6.92
N SER A 52 -9.16 -4.24 7.75
CA SER A 52 -10.00 -3.04 7.60
C SER A 52 -9.21 -1.75 7.78
N ILE A 53 -8.25 -1.70 8.71
CA ILE A 53 -7.39 -0.52 8.91
C ILE A 53 -6.48 -0.32 7.70
N VAL A 54 -5.89 -1.39 7.14
CA VAL A 54 -5.08 -1.28 5.92
C VAL A 54 -5.92 -0.79 4.74
N HIS A 55 -7.14 -1.32 4.57
CA HIS A 55 -8.07 -0.84 3.53
C HIS A 55 -8.36 0.66 3.67
N ALA A 56 -8.75 1.11 4.87
CA ALA A 56 -9.07 2.52 5.13
C ALA A 56 -7.86 3.44 4.89
N GLN A 57 -6.65 2.98 5.23
CA GLN A 57 -5.41 3.73 4.96
C GLN A 57 -5.09 3.78 3.46
N LEU A 58 -5.35 2.73 2.69
CA LEU A 58 -5.22 2.76 1.23
C LEU A 58 -6.24 3.71 0.58
N GLU A 59 -7.49 3.70 1.04
CA GLU A 59 -8.52 4.65 0.58
C GLU A 59 -8.09 6.09 0.81
N ARG A 60 -7.72 6.41 2.05
CA ARG A 60 -7.25 7.75 2.41
C ARG A 60 -6.03 8.18 1.58
N LEU A 61 -5.05 7.29 1.39
CA LEU A 61 -3.88 7.58 0.57
C LEU A 61 -4.27 7.91 -0.87
N LEU A 62 -5.18 7.15 -1.46
CA LEU A 62 -5.65 7.37 -2.83
C LEU A 62 -6.39 8.70 -2.97
N GLU A 63 -7.17 9.09 -1.97
CA GLU A 63 -7.86 10.39 -1.92
C GLU A 63 -6.87 11.56 -1.79
N GLU A 64 -5.97 11.51 -0.79
CA GLU A 64 -4.98 12.56 -0.53
C GLU A 64 -3.99 12.74 -1.70
N THR A 65 -3.73 11.67 -2.45
CA THR A 65 -2.82 11.69 -3.60
C THR A 65 -3.54 11.84 -4.94
N SER A 66 -4.86 12.04 -4.99
CA SER A 66 -5.66 12.01 -6.22
C SER A 66 -5.17 12.98 -7.32
N GLY A 67 -4.62 14.13 -6.94
CA GLY A 67 -4.04 15.11 -7.86
C GLY A 67 -2.58 14.86 -8.25
N LEU A 68 -1.91 13.84 -7.67
CA LEU A 68 -0.52 13.52 -7.96
C LEU A 68 -0.38 12.66 -9.22
N PRO A 69 0.68 12.86 -10.02
CA PRO A 69 1.07 11.93 -11.07
C PRO A 69 1.36 10.52 -10.52
N ASP A 70 1.17 9.49 -11.34
CA ASP A 70 1.40 8.09 -10.95
C ASP A 70 2.83 7.85 -10.42
N SER A 71 3.84 8.53 -10.97
CA SER A 71 5.22 8.44 -10.51
C SER A 71 5.43 8.98 -9.09
N GLU A 72 4.70 10.02 -8.69
CA GLU A 72 4.76 10.56 -7.33
C GLU A 72 4.00 9.66 -6.35
N LEU A 73 2.85 9.10 -6.76
CA LEU A 73 2.16 8.07 -5.97
C LEU A 73 3.06 6.86 -5.72
N ALA A 74 3.77 6.37 -6.74
CA ALA A 74 4.72 5.27 -6.60
C ALA A 74 5.83 5.60 -5.59
N ARG A 75 6.39 6.81 -5.64
CA ARG A 75 7.39 7.28 -4.66
C ARG A 75 6.84 7.36 -3.25
N VAL A 76 5.59 7.78 -3.07
CA VAL A 76 4.94 7.80 -1.75
C VAL A 76 4.84 6.37 -1.19
N LEU A 77 4.39 5.40 -2.00
CA LEU A 77 4.30 4.00 -1.60
C LEU A 77 5.66 3.38 -1.27
N GLU A 78 6.69 3.69 -2.07
CA GLU A 78 8.08 3.29 -1.79
C GLU A 78 8.55 3.82 -0.43
N ARG A 79 8.29 5.10 -0.13
CA ARG A 79 8.66 5.73 1.14
C ARG A 79 7.88 5.17 2.33
N LEU A 80 6.65 4.70 2.12
CA LEU A 80 5.89 3.95 3.13
C LEU A 80 6.44 2.53 3.33
N GLY A 81 7.25 2.02 2.39
CA GLY A 81 8.02 0.78 2.54
C GLY A 81 7.71 -0.30 1.52
N SER A 82 6.96 0.03 0.46
CA SER A 82 6.78 -0.89 -0.67
C SER A 82 8.10 -1.09 -1.41
N SER A 83 8.46 -2.33 -1.71
CA SER A 83 9.47 -2.65 -2.73
C SER A 83 8.82 -2.92 -4.10
N TRP A 84 7.49 -3.03 -4.15
CA TRP A 84 6.76 -3.11 -5.42
C TRP A 84 6.71 -1.76 -6.12
N ASN A 85 7.03 -1.76 -7.41
CA ASN A 85 7.00 -0.58 -8.26
C ASN A 85 5.66 -0.47 -9.00
N PHE A 86 4.70 0.24 -8.37
CA PHE A 86 3.40 0.53 -8.97
C PHE A 86 3.55 1.44 -10.19
N ARG A 87 2.93 1.04 -11.31
CA ARG A 87 3.01 1.77 -12.58
C ARG A 87 1.85 2.71 -12.83
N SER A 88 0.75 2.53 -12.10
CA SER A 88 -0.44 3.36 -12.23
C SER A 88 -1.25 3.39 -10.95
N ARG A 89 -2.07 4.43 -10.77
CA ARG A 89 -3.09 4.48 -9.72
C ARG A 89 -4.03 3.27 -9.73
N SER A 90 -4.39 2.76 -10.90
CA SER A 90 -5.30 1.61 -11.02
C SER A 90 -4.74 0.35 -10.35
N GLU A 91 -3.43 0.14 -10.35
CA GLU A 91 -2.82 -1.00 -9.63
C GLU A 91 -2.98 -0.86 -8.11
N VAL A 92 -2.90 0.37 -7.58
CA VAL A 92 -3.08 0.65 -6.16
C VAL A 92 -4.55 0.52 -5.76
N GLU A 93 -5.47 0.92 -6.64
CA GLU A 93 -6.91 0.70 -6.46
C GLU A 93 -7.27 -0.79 -6.44
N GLN A 94 -6.69 -1.59 -7.34
CA GLN A 94 -6.87 -3.05 -7.35
C GLN A 94 -6.31 -3.70 -6.08
N LEU A 95 -5.17 -3.21 -5.58
CA LEU A 95 -4.61 -3.64 -4.31
C LEU A 95 -5.56 -3.34 -3.15
N ARG A 96 -6.09 -2.10 -3.06
CA ARG A 96 -7.11 -1.72 -2.08
C ARG A 96 -8.32 -2.63 -2.16
N ASP A 97 -8.85 -2.86 -3.36
CA ASP A 97 -10.05 -3.66 -3.55
C ASP A 97 -9.88 -5.14 -3.16
N ALA A 98 -8.63 -5.64 -3.10
CA ALA A 98 -8.34 -6.97 -2.58
C ALA A 98 -8.57 -7.09 -1.05
N PHE A 99 -8.62 -5.97 -0.33
CA PHE A 99 -8.92 -5.90 1.10
C PHE A 99 -10.42 -5.94 1.43
N LYS A 100 -11.31 -5.76 0.44
CA LYS A 100 -12.77 -5.95 0.58
C LYS A 100 -13.12 -7.42 0.67
#